data_AF-A0A3D3JEB3-F1
#
_entry.id   AF-A0A3D3JEB3-F1
#
_cell.length_a   1.000
_cell.length_b   1.000
_cell.length_c   1.000
_cell.angle_alpha   90.00
_cell.angle_beta   90.00
_cell.angle_gamma   90.00
#
_symmetry.space_group_name_H-M   'P 1'
#
loop_
_entity.id
_entity.type
_entity.pdbx_description
1 polymer ?
#
loop_
_entity_poly.entity_id
_entity_poly.type
_entity_poly.pdbx_seq_one_letter_code
_entity_poly.pdbx_strand_id
1 'polypeptide(L)' 'TIDNLRAGIEGREILKGISLTVNAGEVHAIMGPNGSGKSTLASV' A
#
# COMPACT_ATOMS: atom_id res chain seq x y z
N THR A 1 4.57 0.73 -11.66
CA THR A 1 5.19 -0.15 -10.65
C THR A 1 5.52 0.64 -9.42
N ILE A 2 5.28 0.06 -8.25
CA ILE A 2 5.63 0.58 -6.92
C ILE A 2 6.64 -0.40 -6.34
N ASP A 3 7.75 0.11 -5.82
CA ASP A 3 8.83 -0.70 -5.26
C ASP A 3 9.16 -0.28 -3.82
N ASN A 4 9.08 -1.24 -2.89
CA ASN A 4 9.46 -1.09 -1.48
C ASN A 4 8.84 0.14 -0.78
N LEU A 5 7.56 0.40 -1.03
CA LEU A 5 6.83 1.51 -0.43
C LEU A 5 6.71 1.34 1.08
N ARG A 6 7.17 2.35 1.83
CA ARG A 6 7.10 2.43 3.28
C ARG A 6 6.43 3.74 3.69
N ALA A 7 5.56 3.68 4.69
CA ALA A 7 4.88 4.86 5.22
C ALA A 7 4.49 4.60 6.68
N GLY A 8 4.44 5.64 7.49
CA GLY A 8 4.09 5.56 8.91
C GLY A 8 3.71 6.91 9.49
N ILE A 9 3.11 6.89 10.67
CA ILE A 9 2.77 8.09 11.45
C ILE A 9 3.35 7.95 12.85
N GLU A 10 3.85 9.05 13.43
CA GLU A 10 4.32 9.09 14.82
C GLU A 10 5.31 7.96 15.18
N GLY A 11 6.21 7.61 14.25
CA GLY A 11 7.19 6.53 14.45
C GLY A 11 6.64 5.11 14.30
N ARG A 12 5.33 4.93 14.07
CA ARG A 12 4.71 3.65 13.77
C ARG A 12 4.65 3.42 12.26
N GLU A 13 5.38 2.41 11.79
CA GLU A 13 5.32 1.96 10.40
C GLU A 13 3.93 1.33 10.10
N ILE A 14 3.24 1.86 9.09
CA ILE A 14 1.94 1.40 8.59
C ILE A 14 2.14 0.52 7.35
N LEU A 15 2.88 1.00 6.35
CA LEU A 15 3.28 0.22 5.17
C LEU A 15 4.70 -0.28 5.38
N LYS A 16 4.89 -1.59 5.35
CA LYS A 16 6.15 -2.26 5.73
C LYS A 16 6.95 -2.77 4.53
N GLY A 17 7.12 -1.93 3.51
CA GLY A 17 7.82 -2.29 2.27
C GLY A 17 6.92 -3.09 1.34
N ILE A 18 6.02 -2.38 0.65
CA ILE A 18 5.11 -2.98 -0.33
C ILE A 18 5.65 -2.74 -1.75
N SER A 19 5.73 -3.80 -2.54
CA SER A 19 5.97 -3.71 -3.98
C SER A 19 4.77 -4.23 -4.75
N LEU A 20 4.31 -3.47 -5.74
CA LEU A 20 3.16 -3.80 -6.57
C LEU A 20 3.42 -3.37 -8.02
N THR A 21 3.19 -4.28 -8.96
CA THR A 21 3.13 -3.93 -10.38
C THR A 21 1.69 -4.01 -10.84
N VAL A 22 1.20 -2.95 -11.48
CA VAL A 22 -0.09 -2.93 -12.17
C VAL A 22 0.20 -2.60 -13.61
N ASN A 23 -0.16 -3.51 -14.51
CA ASN A 23 0.03 -3.32 -15.94
C ASN A 23 -1.14 -2.54 -16.55
N ALA A 24 -0.93 -2.03 -17.77
CA ALA A 24 -1.96 -1.28 -18.47
C ALA A 24 -3.21 -2.16 -18.72
N GLY A 25 -4.38 -1.64 -18.32
CA GLY A 25 -5.65 -2.34 -18.47
C GLY A 25 -6.01 -3.27 -17.30
N GLU A 26 -5.14 -3.46 -16.31
CA GLU A 26 -5.44 -4.26 -15.13
C GLU A 26 -6.15 -3.45 -14.05
N VAL A 27 -7.13 -4.08 -13.38
CA VAL A 27 -7.80 -3.54 -12.20
C VAL A 27 -7.49 -4.45 -11.02
N HIS A 28 -6.89 -3.88 -9.98
CA HIS A 28 -6.53 -4.59 -8.76
C HIS A 28 -7.40 -4.17 -7.60
N ALA A 29 -7.85 -5.13 -6.81
CA ALA A 29 -8.54 -4.88 -5.54
C ALA A 29 -7.54 -4.94 -4.38
N ILE A 30 -7.59 -3.95 -3.50
CA ILE A 30 -6.81 -3.93 -2.25
C ILE A 30 -7.74 -4.37 -1.12
N MET A 31 -7.50 -5.57 -0.58
CA MET A 31 -8.33 -6.17 0.47
C MET A 31 -7.54 -6.42 1.76
N GLY A 32 -8.24 -6.46 2.89
CA GLY A 32 -7.64 -6.77 4.20
C GLY A 32 -8.40 -6.18 5.39
N PRO A 33 -8.09 -6.59 6.63
CA PRO A 33 -8.77 -6.13 7.85
C PRO A 33 -8.65 -4.61 8.10
N ASN A 34 -9.50 -4.06 8.95
CA ASN A 34 -9.41 -2.66 9.35
C ASN A 34 -8.04 -2.37 10.00
N GLY A 35 -7.43 -1.24 9.64
CA GLY A 35 -6.10 -0.85 10.11
C GLY A 35 -4.92 -1.48 9.36
N SER A 36 -5.14 -2.30 8.33
CA SER A 36 -4.04 -2.94 7.56
C SER A 36 -3.29 -2.01 6.59
N GLY A 37 -3.55 -0.70 6.60
CA GLY A 37 -2.87 0.28 5.75
C GLY A 37 -3.45 0.45 4.34
N LYS A 38 -4.63 -0.10 4.02
CA LYS A 38 -5.25 0.01 2.67
C LYS A 38 -5.45 1.46 2.22
N SER A 39 -6.08 2.27 3.06
CA SER A 39 -6.31 3.70 2.75
C SER A 39 -4.99 4.48 2.69
N THR A 40 -4.00 4.08 3.49
CA THR A 40 -2.65 4.66 3.44
C THR A 40 -1.94 4.33 2.13
N LEU A 41 -2.08 3.11 1.61
CA LEU A 41 -1.54 2.73 0.30
C LEU A 41 -2.24 3.48 -0.85
N ALA A 42 -3.54 3.75 -0.73
CA ALA A 42 -4.31 4.48 -1.74
C ALA A 42 -4.07 6.01 -1.71
N SER A 43 -3.53 6.55 -0.61
CA SER A 43 -3.29 7.99 -0.44
C SER A 43 -1.88 8.44 -0.80
N VAL A 44 -0.96 7.49 -1.04
CA VAL A 44 0.43 7.76 -1.42
C VAL A 44 0.56 7.61 -2.93
#